data_AF-H9CJ87-F1
#
_entry.id   AF-H9CJ87-F1
#
_cell.length_a   1.000
_cell.length_b   1.000
_cell.length_c   1.000
_cell.angle_alpha   90.00
_cell.angle_beta   90.00
_cell.angle_gamma   90.00
#
_symmetry.space_group_name_H-M   'P 1'
#
loop_
_entity.id
_entity.type
_entity.pdbx_description
1 polymer ?
#
loop_
_entity_poly.entity_id
_entity_poly.type
_entity_poly.pdbx_seq_one_letter_code
_entity_poly.pdbx_strand_id
1 'polypeptide(L)'
;VLYGERLGLMLDYIDPDAQHFIDCITLMFKTTSPMLYLPPALLRHTGAKVWKDHVEAWDGIFNQADRCIQSIYRQLRKTPDGDQKYPGVLASLLMLDKLSIEDIKASITELMAGGVDTTSITLLWTLYELARHPDLQEEIRAEISAARIACEGDVEQML
;
A
#
# COMPACT_ATOMS: atom_id res chain seq x y z
N VAL A 1 8.53 1.29 -2.83
CA VAL A 1 8.31 2.72 -2.52
C VAL A 1 8.29 2.96 -1.01
N LEU A 2 7.26 2.51 -0.28
CA LEU A 2 7.13 2.78 1.16
C LEU A 2 8.22 2.10 2.00
N TYR A 3 8.36 0.77 1.89
CA TYR A 3 9.29 -0.01 2.72
C TYR A 3 10.67 -0.27 2.09
N GLY A 4 10.90 0.15 0.84
CA GLY A 4 12.14 -0.20 0.13
C GLY A 4 12.29 -1.69 -0.22
N GLU A 5 11.35 -2.55 0.19
CA GLU A 5 11.39 -4.00 0.01
C GLU A 5 10.29 -4.52 -0.92
N ARG A 6 10.50 -5.74 -1.45
CA ARG A 6 9.52 -6.48 -2.25
C ARG A 6 8.78 -7.46 -1.34
N LEU A 7 7.46 -7.33 -1.25
CA LEU A 7 6.61 -8.21 -0.42
C LEU A 7 6.31 -9.58 -1.06
N GLY A 8 6.75 -9.83 -2.30
CA GLY A 8 6.57 -11.14 -2.96
C GLY A 8 5.14 -11.45 -3.44
N LEU A 9 4.20 -10.49 -3.37
CA LEU A 9 2.78 -10.68 -3.71
C LEU A 9 2.47 -11.11 -5.16
N MET A 10 3.46 -11.04 -6.07
CA MET A 10 3.32 -11.41 -7.48
C MET A 10 4.05 -12.72 -7.83
N LEU A 11 4.52 -13.46 -6.84
CA LEU A 11 5.14 -14.76 -7.02
C LEU A 11 4.08 -15.87 -7.03
N ASP A 12 4.43 -17.04 -7.58
CA ASP A 12 3.54 -18.21 -7.58
C ASP A 12 3.13 -18.65 -6.17
N TYR A 13 4.01 -18.41 -5.19
CA TYR A 13 3.74 -18.59 -3.77
C TYR A 13 3.58 -17.24 -3.10
N ILE A 14 2.40 -16.97 -2.57
CA ILE A 14 2.09 -15.77 -1.79
C ILE A 14 2.33 -16.08 -0.31
N ASP A 15 3.15 -15.25 0.35
CA ASP A 15 3.35 -15.31 1.79
C ASP A 15 2.00 -15.14 2.52
N PRO A 16 1.59 -16.10 3.37
CA PRO A 16 0.35 -16.00 4.14
C PRO A 16 0.24 -14.71 4.95
N ASP A 17 1.34 -14.17 5.46
CA ASP A 17 1.34 -12.92 6.22
C ASP A 17 0.99 -11.72 5.33
N ALA A 18 1.48 -11.71 4.09
CA ALA A 18 1.22 -10.65 3.13
C ALA A 18 -0.22 -10.70 2.61
N GLN A 19 -0.78 -11.90 2.45
CA GLN A 19 -2.20 -12.08 2.12
C GLN A 19 -3.10 -11.67 3.29
N HIS A 20 -2.76 -12.06 4.53
CA HIS A 20 -3.50 -11.68 5.73
C HIS A 20 -3.62 -10.15 5.85
N PHE A 21 -2.56 -9.43 5.51
CA PHE A 21 -2.59 -7.97 5.49
C PHE A 21 -3.62 -7.38 4.51
N ILE A 22 -3.70 -7.92 3.28
CA ILE A 22 -4.70 -7.50 2.28
C ILE A 22 -6.12 -7.81 2.78
N ASP A 23 -6.30 -8.97 3.40
CA ASP A 23 -7.58 -9.39 3.97
C ASP A 23 -8.00 -8.44 5.11
N CYS A 24 -7.07 -8.00 5.96
CA CYS A 24 -7.31 -7.01 7.00
C CYS A 24 -7.74 -5.66 6.42
N ILE A 25 -7.09 -5.15 5.35
CA ILE A 25 -7.51 -3.90 4.68
C ILE A 25 -8.94 -4.04 4.15
N THR A 26 -9.23 -5.15 3.47
CA THR A 26 -10.57 -5.42 2.92
C THR A 26 -11.62 -5.49 4.03
N LEU A 27 -11.30 -6.16 5.14
CA LEU A 27 -12.20 -6.28 6.29
C LEU A 27 -12.43 -4.92 6.97
N MET A 28 -11.38 -4.10 7.08
CA MET A 28 -11.46 -2.75 7.63
C MET A 28 -12.44 -1.89 6.82
N PHE A 29 -12.36 -1.87 5.49
CA PHE A 29 -13.31 -1.12 4.66
C PHE A 29 -14.75 -1.65 4.77
N LYS A 30 -14.93 -2.98 4.74
CA LYS A 30 -16.24 -3.63 4.85
C LYS A 30 -16.94 -3.32 6.18
N THR A 31 -16.18 -3.30 7.27
CA THR A 31 -16.70 -3.03 8.61
C THR A 31 -16.91 -1.53 8.87
N THR A 32 -16.14 -0.65 8.21
CA THR A 32 -16.30 0.82 8.31
C THR A 32 -17.66 1.29 7.81
N SER A 33 -18.11 0.80 6.66
CA SER A 33 -19.37 1.22 6.02
C SER A 33 -20.60 1.18 6.95
N PRO A 34 -20.94 0.04 7.60
CA PRO A 34 -22.08 -0.01 8.51
C PRO A 34 -21.89 0.82 9.78
N MET A 35 -20.65 1.00 10.27
CA MET A 35 -20.38 1.79 11.47
C MET A 35 -20.49 3.30 11.23
N LEU A 36 -20.30 3.77 9.99
CA LEU A 36 -20.42 5.19 9.63
C LEU A 36 -21.81 5.76 9.95
N TYR A 37 -22.84 4.92 9.89
CA TYR A 37 -24.24 5.30 10.11
C TYR A 37 -24.72 5.04 11.54
N LEU A 38 -23.89 4.46 12.41
CA LEU A 38 -24.26 4.06 13.77
C LEU A 38 -23.53 4.91 14.82
N PRO A 39 -24.24 5.52 15.80
CA PRO A 39 -23.61 6.20 16.91
C PRO A 39 -22.61 5.31 17.68
N PRO A 40 -21.41 5.80 18.03
CA PRO A 40 -20.38 5.01 18.73
C PRO A 40 -20.85 4.40 20.06
N ALA A 41 -21.75 5.08 20.77
CA ALA A 41 -22.35 4.57 21.99
C ALA A 41 -23.14 3.28 21.72
N LEU A 42 -23.92 3.19 20.64
CA LEU A 42 -24.68 1.99 20.31
C LEU A 42 -23.76 0.83 19.93
N LEU A 43 -22.73 1.09 19.11
CA LEU A 43 -21.73 0.08 18.71
C LEU A 43 -21.02 -0.55 19.92
N ARG A 44 -20.66 0.25 20.92
CA ARG A 44 -20.05 -0.25 22.17
C ARG A 44 -21.02 -1.08 23.02
N HIS A 45 -22.27 -0.66 23.15
CA HIS A 45 -23.23 -1.32 24.05
C HIS A 45 -23.80 -2.62 23.47
N THR A 46 -23.93 -2.74 22.16
CA THR A 46 -24.46 -3.96 21.54
C THR A 46 -23.41 -5.06 21.39
N GLY A 47 -22.15 -4.82 21.81
CA GLY A 47 -21.04 -5.76 21.64
C GLY A 47 -20.89 -6.22 20.19
N ALA A 48 -21.21 -5.32 19.25
CA ALA A 48 -21.50 -5.71 17.88
C ALA A 48 -20.29 -6.41 17.27
N LYS A 49 -20.51 -7.60 16.68
CA LYS A 49 -19.46 -8.36 15.99
C LYS A 49 -18.65 -7.48 15.02
N VAL A 50 -19.33 -6.55 14.34
CA VAL A 50 -18.70 -5.58 13.42
C VAL A 50 -17.61 -4.71 14.07
N TRP A 51 -17.78 -4.30 15.33
CA TRP A 51 -16.76 -3.52 16.05
C TRP A 51 -15.54 -4.36 16.38
N LYS A 52 -15.75 -5.62 16.81
CA LYS A 52 -14.65 -6.55 17.10
C LYS A 52 -13.87 -6.88 15.83
N ASP A 53 -14.57 -7.23 14.75
CA ASP A 53 -13.97 -7.51 13.45
C ASP A 53 -13.18 -6.29 12.93
N HIS A 54 -13.68 -5.07 13.18
CA HIS A 54 -12.98 -3.84 12.77
C HIS A 54 -11.70 -3.59 13.57
N VAL A 55 -11.74 -3.78 14.90
CA VAL A 55 -10.55 -3.66 15.75
C VAL A 55 -9.51 -4.70 15.35
N GLU A 56 -9.91 -5.95 15.15
CA GLU A 56 -9.01 -7.04 14.72
C GLU A 56 -8.37 -6.74 13.35
N ALA A 57 -9.14 -6.18 12.41
CA ALA A 57 -8.62 -5.74 11.12
C ALA A 57 -7.54 -4.66 11.26
N TRP A 58 -7.77 -3.65 12.10
CA TRP A 58 -6.78 -2.61 12.38
C TRP A 58 -5.54 -3.15 13.10
N ASP A 59 -5.71 -4.05 14.07
CA ASP A 59 -4.59 -4.68 14.76
C ASP A 59 -3.69 -5.44 13.76
N GLY A 60 -4.28 -6.19 12.83
CA GLY A 60 -3.53 -6.86 11.76
C GLY A 60 -2.74 -5.89 10.86
N ILE A 61 -3.37 -4.77 10.49
CA ILE A 61 -2.72 -3.71 9.68
C ILE A 61 -1.54 -3.09 10.43
N PHE A 62 -1.73 -2.69 11.69
CA PHE A 62 -0.68 -2.06 12.50
C PHE A 62 0.46 -3.04 12.82
N ASN A 63 0.15 -4.31 13.09
CA ASN A 63 1.16 -5.34 13.33
C ASN A 63 2.07 -5.54 12.12
N GLN A 64 1.52 -5.47 10.91
CA GLN A 64 2.33 -5.55 9.69
C GLN A 64 3.25 -4.33 9.55
N ALA A 65 2.74 -3.12 9.82
CA ALA A 65 3.57 -1.91 9.81
C ALA A 65 4.70 -1.98 10.85
N ASP A 66 4.41 -2.46 12.07
CA ASP A 66 5.40 -2.67 13.13
C ASP A 66 6.51 -3.64 12.67
N ARG A 67 6.15 -4.75 12.01
CA ARG A 67 7.13 -5.70 11.46
C ARG A 67 8.03 -5.06 10.41
N CYS A 68 7.46 -4.28 9.48
CA CYS A 68 8.22 -3.59 8.45
C CYS A 68 9.18 -2.54 9.04
N ILE A 69 8.72 -1.75 10.01
CA ILE A 69 9.57 -0.78 10.73
C ILE A 69 10.73 -1.49 11.43
N GLN A 70 10.46 -2.58 12.14
CA GLN A 70 11.52 -3.35 12.80
C GLN A 70 12.51 -3.95 11.80
N SER A 71 12.05 -4.44 10.65
CA SER A 71 12.92 -4.96 9.58
C SER A 71 13.88 -3.89 9.09
N ILE A 72 13.36 -2.71 8.71
CA ILE A 72 14.16 -1.60 8.19
C ILE A 72 15.14 -1.08 9.26
N TYR A 73 14.70 -0.94 10.50
CA TYR A 73 15.56 -0.48 11.58
C TYR A 73 16.76 -1.44 11.81
N ARG A 74 16.52 -2.76 11.70
CA ARG A 74 17.59 -3.78 11.77
C ARG A 74 18.53 -3.69 10.57
N GLN A 75 18.03 -3.37 9.37
CA GLN A 75 18.85 -3.22 8.18
C GLN A 75 19.73 -1.97 8.23
N LEU A 76 19.16 -0.81 8.59
CA LEU A 76 19.90 0.44 8.76
C LEU A 76 21.04 0.31 9.77
N ARG A 77 20.85 -0.48 10.84
CA ARG A 77 21.93 -0.78 11.82
C ARG A 77 23.03 -1.69 11.28
N LYS A 78 22.71 -2.60 10.35
CA LYS A 78 23.68 -3.58 9.81
C LYS A 78 24.50 -3.01 8.66
N THR A 79 23.95 -2.05 7.92
CA THR A 79 24.60 -1.45 6.76
C THR A 79 24.59 0.08 6.91
N PRO A 80 25.41 0.63 7.84
CA PRO A 80 25.46 2.08 8.07
C PRO A 80 26.02 2.87 6.89
N ASP A 81 26.77 2.20 6.00
CA ASP A 81 27.33 2.75 4.76
C ASP A 81 26.62 2.05 3.60
N GLY A 82 25.41 2.51 3.28
CA GLY A 82 24.56 1.95 2.25
C GLY A 82 24.95 2.41 0.85
N ASP A 83 24.82 1.51 -0.13
CA ASP A 83 24.80 1.81 -1.56
C ASP A 83 24.05 3.12 -1.86
N GLN A 84 24.44 3.88 -2.89
CA GLN A 84 23.81 5.14 -3.35
C GLN A 84 22.31 5.04 -3.74
N LYS A 85 21.66 3.91 -3.45
CA LYS A 85 20.28 3.62 -3.83
C LYS A 85 19.30 4.19 -2.81
N TYR A 86 18.24 4.83 -3.31
CA TYR A 86 17.15 5.34 -2.48
C TYR A 86 16.55 4.24 -1.58
N PRO A 87 16.52 4.42 -0.24
CA PRO A 87 16.19 3.36 0.71
C PRO A 87 14.68 3.17 0.94
N GLY A 88 13.83 3.98 0.30
CA GLY A 88 12.39 3.98 0.51
C GLY A 88 11.92 5.03 1.53
N VAL A 89 10.63 5.34 1.49
CA VAL A 89 10.03 6.43 2.28
C VAL A 89 10.20 6.21 3.78
N LEU A 90 9.93 5.01 4.28
CA LEU A 90 10.03 4.71 5.71
C LEU A 90 11.47 4.88 6.22
N ALA A 91 12.46 4.37 5.49
CA ALA A 91 13.86 4.57 5.85
C ALA A 91 14.25 6.05 5.82
N SER A 92 13.81 6.81 4.82
CA SER A 92 14.04 8.26 4.76
C SER A 92 13.42 9.00 5.96
N LEU A 93 12.20 8.67 6.36
CA LEU A 93 11.54 9.26 7.52
C LEU A 93 12.29 8.95 8.83
N LEU A 94 12.75 7.71 9.00
CA LEU A 94 13.55 7.29 10.14
C LEU A 94 14.92 8.01 10.19
N MET A 95 15.57 8.21 9.04
CA MET A 95 16.85 8.92 8.96
C MET A 95 16.74 10.42 9.20
N LEU A 96 15.60 11.03 8.86
CA LEU A 96 15.36 12.46 9.08
C LEU A 96 15.15 12.79 10.56
N ASP A 97 14.69 11.84 11.37
CA ASP A 97 14.50 11.96 12.83
C ASP A 97 13.68 13.20 13.26
N LYS A 98 12.66 13.56 12.45
CA LYS A 98 11.77 14.71 12.70
C LYS A 98 10.39 14.33 13.23
N LEU A 99 10.07 13.04 13.23
CA LEU A 99 8.78 12.50 13.64
C LEU A 99 9.00 11.41 14.68
N SER A 100 8.06 11.25 15.60
CA SER A 100 8.07 10.11 16.51
C SER A 100 7.90 8.81 15.73
N ILE A 101 8.35 7.69 16.31
CA ILE A 101 8.16 6.37 15.70
C ILE A 101 6.67 6.05 15.56
N GLU A 102 5.86 6.51 16.51
CA GLU A 102 4.41 6.39 16.50
C GLU A 102 3.79 7.14 15.31
N ASP A 103 4.21 8.38 15.06
CA ASP A 103 3.71 9.18 13.93
C ASP A 103 4.13 8.60 12.58
N ILE A 104 5.38 8.12 12.48
CA ILE A 104 5.88 7.43 11.29
C ILE A 104 5.06 6.17 11.03
N LYS A 105 4.78 5.38 12.07
CA LYS A 105 3.96 4.17 11.97
C LYS A 105 2.56 4.48 11.49
N ALA A 106 1.89 5.45 12.11
CA ALA A 106 0.55 5.86 11.71
C ALA A 106 0.53 6.31 10.24
N SER A 107 1.44 7.20 9.86
CA SER A 107 1.51 7.76 8.50
C SER A 107 1.76 6.70 7.43
N ILE A 108 2.71 5.78 7.67
CA ILE A 108 3.00 4.71 6.71
C ILE A 108 1.85 3.72 6.62
N THR A 109 1.18 3.44 7.74
CA THR A 109 -0.01 2.60 7.77
C THR A 109 -1.14 3.20 6.94
N GLU A 110 -1.41 4.50 7.10
CA GLU A 110 -2.43 5.23 6.34
C GLU A 110 -2.09 5.27 4.84
N LEU A 111 -0.83 5.58 4.49
CA LEU A 111 -0.37 5.58 3.09
C LEU A 111 -0.53 4.20 2.45
N MET A 112 -0.24 3.14 3.19
CA MET A 112 -0.39 1.77 2.69
C MET A 112 -1.86 1.41 2.50
N ALA A 113 -2.70 1.61 3.51
CA ALA A 113 -4.13 1.33 3.43
C ALA A 113 -4.81 2.11 2.29
N GLY A 114 -4.44 3.39 2.13
CA GLY A 114 -4.95 4.24 1.06
C GLY A 114 -4.48 3.82 -0.34
N GLY A 115 -3.31 3.19 -0.47
CA GLY A 115 -2.72 2.84 -1.77
C GLY A 115 -3.24 1.55 -2.40
N VAL A 116 -3.84 0.64 -1.63
CA VAL A 116 -4.23 -0.71 -2.11
C VAL A 116 -5.52 -0.65 -2.96
N ASP A 117 -6.65 -0.28 -2.36
CA ASP A 117 -7.95 -0.36 -3.04
C ASP A 117 -8.12 0.78 -4.06
N THR A 118 -7.62 1.98 -3.77
CA THR A 118 -7.80 3.14 -4.66
C THR A 118 -7.15 2.93 -6.03
N THR A 119 -5.90 2.46 -6.05
CA THR A 119 -5.15 2.25 -7.29
C THR A 119 -5.60 1.00 -8.03
N SER A 120 -5.87 -0.09 -7.31
CA SER A 120 -6.32 -1.36 -7.92
C SER A 120 -7.69 -1.21 -8.59
N ILE A 121 -8.65 -0.56 -7.94
CA ILE A 121 -9.99 -0.32 -8.52
C ILE A 121 -9.91 0.65 -9.70
N THR A 122 -9.10 1.71 -9.61
CA THR A 122 -8.91 2.63 -10.73
C THR A 122 -8.32 1.92 -11.94
N LEU A 123 -7.25 1.13 -11.74
CA LEU A 123 -6.63 0.35 -12.81
C LEU A 123 -7.60 -0.68 -13.42
N LEU A 124 -8.42 -1.34 -12.60
CA LEU A 124 -9.44 -2.26 -13.08
C LEU A 124 -10.42 -1.56 -14.04
N TRP A 125 -10.92 -0.38 -13.66
CA TRP A 125 -11.82 0.40 -14.51
C TRP A 125 -11.13 0.92 -15.77
N THR A 126 -9.89 1.39 -15.66
CA THR A 126 -9.10 1.78 -16.84
C THR A 126 -8.98 0.63 -17.82
N LEU A 127 -8.60 -0.58 -17.36
CA LEU A 127 -8.49 -1.76 -18.22
C LEU A 127 -9.85 -2.19 -18.80
N TYR A 128 -10.92 -2.06 -18.02
CA TYR A 128 -12.28 -2.33 -18.49
C TYR A 128 -12.70 -1.39 -19.62
N GLU A 129 -12.45 -0.09 -19.50
CA GLU A 129 -12.79 0.88 -20.54
C GLU A 129 -11.92 0.68 -21.80
N LEU A 130 -10.61 0.42 -21.64
CA LEU A 130 -9.74 0.09 -22.78
C LEU A 130 -10.20 -1.16 -23.53
N ALA A 131 -10.66 -2.20 -22.82
CA ALA A 131 -11.18 -3.40 -23.46
C ALA A 131 -12.49 -3.17 -24.23
N ARG A 132 -13.27 -2.13 -23.85
CA ARG A 132 -14.51 -1.74 -24.54
C ARG A 132 -14.29 -0.75 -25.68
N HIS A 133 -13.15 -0.10 -25.71
CA HIS A 133 -12.75 0.89 -26.71
C HIS A 133 -11.40 0.52 -27.35
N PRO A 134 -11.35 -0.51 -28.23
CA PRO A 134 -10.10 -0.99 -28.82
C PRO A 134 -9.35 0.06 -29.64
N ASP A 135 -10.09 1.01 -30.23
CA ASP A 135 -9.56 2.18 -30.93
C ASP A 135 -8.74 3.07 -29.99
N LEU A 136 -9.29 3.43 -28.82
CA LEU A 136 -8.57 4.19 -27.79
C LEU A 136 -7.39 3.38 -27.23
N GLN A 137 -7.56 2.07 -27.05
CA GLN A 137 -6.47 1.22 -26.57
C GLN A 137 -5.28 1.20 -27.55
N GLU A 138 -5.53 1.18 -28.85
CA GLU A 138 -4.47 1.22 -29.87
C GLU A 138 -3.80 2.59 -29.94
N GLU A 139 -4.57 3.68 -29.81
CA GLU A 139 -4.04 5.05 -29.75
C GLU A 139 -3.08 5.22 -28.56
N ILE A 140 -3.50 4.82 -27.35
CA ILE A 140 -2.67 4.89 -26.14
C ILE A 140 -1.43 4.00 -26.27
N ARG A 141 -1.57 2.80 -26.86
CA ARG A 141 -0.43 1.91 -27.11
C ARG A 141 0.58 2.53 -28.08
N ALA A 142 0.10 3.20 -29.12
CA ALA A 142 0.94 3.90 -30.08
C ALA A 142 1.69 5.06 -29.41
N GLU A 143 1.02 5.85 -28.58
CA GLU A 143 1.63 6.94 -27.80
C GLU A 143 2.74 6.43 -26.87
N ILE A 144 2.46 5.40 -26.07
CA ILE A 144 3.45 4.79 -25.17
C ILE A 144 4.66 4.25 -25.96
N SER A 145 4.41 3.64 -27.12
CA SER A 145 5.48 3.09 -27.95
C SER A 145 6.35 4.19 -28.56
N ALA A 146 5.74 5.28 -29.04
CA ALA A 146 6.45 6.43 -29.57
C ALA A 146 7.30 7.11 -28.49
N ALA A 147 6.75 7.34 -27.29
CA ALA A 147 7.48 7.89 -26.15
C ALA A 147 8.66 6.99 -25.76
N ARG A 148 8.46 5.66 -25.72
CA ARG A 148 9.53 4.72 -25.39
C ARG A 148 10.67 4.73 -26.41
N ILE A 149 10.35 4.89 -27.71
CA ILE A 149 11.35 5.01 -28.77
C ILE A 149 12.10 6.33 -28.65
N ALA A 150 11.39 7.43 -28.41
CA ALA A 150 11.97 8.77 -28.27
C ALA A 150 12.96 8.87 -27.10
N CYS A 151 12.71 8.14 -26.01
CA CYS A 151 13.57 8.09 -24.83
C CYS A 151 14.64 6.97 -24.88
N GLU A 152 14.84 6.30 -26.03
CA GLU A 152 15.76 5.15 -26.16
C GLU A 152 15.53 4.02 -25.14
N GLY A 153 14.31 3.92 -24.60
CA GLY A 153 13.96 2.99 -23.53
C GLY A 153 14.32 3.43 -22.11
N ASP A 154 14.84 4.65 -21.91
CA ASP A 154 15.02 5.25 -20.59
C ASP A 154 13.67 5.70 -20.02
N VAL A 155 13.17 4.92 -19.06
CA VAL A 155 11.85 5.15 -18.44
C VAL A 155 11.87 6.39 -17.55
N GLU A 156 13.02 6.83 -17.04
CA GLU A 156 13.10 8.07 -16.24
C GLU A 156 12.93 9.32 -17.11
N GLN A 157 13.21 9.23 -18.41
CA GLN A 157 13.01 10.31 -19.38
C GLN A 157 11.62 10.29 -20.04
N MET A 158 10.80 9.28 -19.76
CA MET A 158 9.42 9.17 -20.27
C MET A 158 8.39 9.94 -19.42
N LEU A 159 8.76 10.39 -18.20
CA LEU A 159 7.91 11.11 -17.24
C LEU A 159 8.10 12.62 -17.34
#